data_AF-A0A410X596-F1
#
_entry.id   AF-A0A410X596-F1
#
_cell.length_a   1.000
_cell.length_b   1.000
_cell.length_c   1.000
_cell.angle_alpha   90.00
_cell.angle_beta   90.00
_cell.angle_gamma   90.00
#
_symmetry.space_group_name_H-M   'P 1'
#
loop_
_entity.id
_entity.type
_entity.pdbx_description
1 polymer ?
#
loop_
_entity_poly.entity_id
_entity_poly.type
_entity_poly.pdbx_seq_one_letter_code
_entity_poly.pdbx_strand_id
1 'polypeptide(L)' 'MNENNDCFHCYGDGETECQSCSGEGSLGDRGICTSCGGSGKTACARCSGSGVVADAFDVQDSITDIMRSLYVRPEYTRGR' A
#
# COMPACT_ATOMS: atom_id res chain seq x y z
N MET A 1 -12.27 -17.41 1.81
CA MET A 1 -11.55 -16.67 2.85
C MET A 1 -11.74 -15.20 2.49
N ASN A 2 -12.28 -14.38 3.39
CA ASN A 2 -12.52 -12.97 3.07
C ASN A 2 -11.15 -12.29 3.01
N GLU A 3 -10.70 -12.07 1.79
CA GLU A 3 -9.49 -11.36 1.44
C GLU A 3 -9.72 -9.89 1.75
N ASN A 4 -9.51 -9.53 3.02
CA ASN A 4 -9.70 -8.16 3.48
C ASN A 4 -8.52 -7.33 2.98
N ASN A 5 -8.59 -6.93 1.71
CA ASN A 5 -7.65 -6.07 1.01
C ASN A 5 -7.75 -4.61 1.50
N ASP A 6 -8.20 -4.41 2.75
CA ASP A 6 -8.26 -3.11 3.37
C ASP A 6 -6.85 -2.56 3.50
N CYS A 7 -6.68 -1.32 3.09
CA CYS A 7 -5.42 -0.65 3.23
C CYS A 7 -5.14 -0.43 4.71
N PHE A 8 -4.16 -1.14 5.29
CA PHE A 8 -3.76 -0.99 6.68
C PHE A 8 -3.34 0.43 7.08
N HIS A 9 -2.96 1.26 6.10
CA HIS A 9 -2.57 2.66 6.35
C HIS A 9 -3.76 3.59 6.58
N CYS A 10 -4.93 3.27 6.06
CA CYS A 10 -6.17 4.03 6.29
C CYS A 10 -7.28 3.17 6.91
N TYR A 11 -6.99 1.92 7.29
CA TYR A 11 -7.95 0.97 7.85
C TYR A 11 -9.26 0.83 7.03
N GLY A 12 -9.16 0.91 5.70
CA GLY A 12 -10.33 0.86 4.81
C GLY A 12 -11.00 2.21 4.51
N ASP A 13 -10.62 3.30 5.17
CA ASP A 13 -11.30 4.61 5.05
C ASP A 13 -10.99 5.33 3.72
N GLY A 14 -9.85 5.01 3.09
CA GLY A 14 -9.37 5.66 1.85
C GLY A 14 -8.69 6.99 2.07
N GLU A 15 -8.93 7.65 3.19
CA GLU A 15 -8.31 8.91 3.56
C GLU A 15 -7.49 8.78 4.85
N THR A 16 -6.49 9.63 5.00
CA THR A 16 -5.71 9.76 6.24
C THR A 16 -5.76 11.20 6.72
N GLU A 17 -5.60 11.37 8.02
CA GLU A 17 -5.51 12.69 8.63
C GLU A 17 -4.35 13.49 8.03
N CYS A 18 -4.60 14.76 7.69
CA CYS A 18 -3.57 15.63 7.14
C CYS A 18 -2.55 15.94 8.23
N GLN A 19 -1.34 15.39 8.11
CA GLN A 19 -0.28 15.60 9.10
C GLN A 19 0.22 17.05 9.18
N SER A 20 -0.01 17.86 8.14
CA SER A 20 0.40 19.27 8.16
C SER A 20 -0.45 20.11 9.12
N CYS A 21 -1.74 19.82 9.24
CA CYS A 21 -2.66 20.55 10.12
C CYS A 21 -3.28 19.67 11.21
N SER A 22 -2.75 18.46 11.43
CA SER A 22 -3.26 17.50 12.41
C SER A 22 -4.79 17.37 12.38
N GLY A 23 -5.34 17.23 11.17
CA GLY A 23 -6.79 17.05 11.00
C GLY A 23 -7.63 18.32 11.07
N GLU A 24 -7.08 19.47 11.47
CA GLU A 24 -7.88 20.70 11.66
C GLU A 24 -8.35 21.34 10.35
N GLY A 25 -7.65 21.10 9.23
CA GLY A 25 -7.90 21.79 7.97
C GLY A 25 -7.41 23.26 7.94
N SER A 26 -7.00 23.81 9.08
CA SER A 26 -6.39 25.14 9.20
C SER A 26 -5.09 25.08 9.98
N LEU A 27 -4.20 26.05 9.75
CA LEU A 27 -2.94 26.22 10.48
C LEU A 27 -3.07 27.39 11.47
N GLY A 28 -4.21 27.48 12.18
CA GLY A 28 -4.56 28.60 13.05
C GLY A 28 -4.47 29.94 12.30
N ASP A 29 -3.64 30.85 12.82
CA ASP A 29 -3.45 32.21 12.27
C ASP A 29 -2.81 32.24 10.86
N ARG A 30 -2.24 31.11 10.40
CA ARG A 30 -1.69 31.00 9.04
C ARG A 30 -2.77 30.78 7.96
N GLY A 31 -4.02 30.58 8.37
CA GLY A 31 -5.14 30.36 7.46
C GLY A 31 -5.32 28.89 7.06
N ILE A 32 -5.93 28.68 5.89
CA ILE A 32 -6.32 27.35 5.39
C ILE A 32 -5.07 26.50 5.14
N CYS A 33 -5.08 25.24 5.60
CA CYS A 33 -4.00 24.32 5.34
C CYS A 33 -3.95 23.98 3.84
N THR A 34 -2.91 24.46 3.16
CA THR A 34 -2.72 24.24 1.71
C THR A 34 -2.43 22.78 1.38
N SER A 35 -1.83 22.03 2.31
CA SER A 35 -1.50 20.61 2.10
C SER A 35 -2.74 19.73 1.90
N CYS A 36 -3.85 20.07 2.53
CA CYS A 36 -5.14 19.39 2.36
C CYS A 36 -6.20 20.29 1.69
N GLY A 37 -5.83 21.50 1.25
CA GLY A 37 -6.79 22.47 0.72
C GLY A 37 -7.93 22.85 1.68
N GLY A 38 -7.72 22.71 2.99
CA GLY A 38 -8.73 23.00 3.99
C GLY A 38 -9.60 21.84 4.47
N SER A 39 -9.47 20.64 3.90
CA SER A 39 -10.33 19.50 4.27
C SER A 39 -9.96 18.82 5.60
N GLY A 40 -8.73 19.01 6.10
CA GLY A 40 -8.19 18.28 7.25
C GLY A 40 -7.80 16.83 6.95
N LYS A 41 -8.12 16.31 5.76
CA LYS A 41 -7.82 14.95 5.34
C LYS A 41 -7.12 14.93 3.99
N THR A 42 -6.26 13.95 3.79
CA THR A 42 -5.56 13.71 2.53
C THR A 42 -5.86 12.30 2.07
N ALA A 43 -6.00 12.10 0.75
CA ALA A 43 -6.14 10.77 0.19
C ALA A 43 -4.96 9.89 0.65
N CYS A 44 -5.27 8.66 1.10
CA CYS A 44 -4.24 7.73 1.53
C CYS A 44 -3.35 7.40 0.34
N ALA A 45 -2.07 7.77 0.41
CA ALA A 45 -1.13 7.57 -0.70
C ALA A 45 -0.93 6.09 -1.07
N ARG A 46 -1.25 5.17 -0.15
CA ARG A 46 -1.07 3.72 -0.35
C ARG A 46 -2.20 3.06 -1.12
N CYS A 47 -3.44 3.51 -0.94
CA CYS A 47 -4.59 3.04 -1.71
C CYS A 47 -5.11 4.10 -2.69
N SER A 48 -4.41 5.22 -2.84
CA SER A 48 -4.82 6.36 -3.69
C SER A 48 -6.26 6.83 -3.47
N GLY A 49 -6.77 6.77 -2.23
CA GLY A 49 -8.16 7.13 -1.94
C GLY A 49 -9.16 5.97 -1.99
N SER A 50 -8.76 4.78 -2.45
CA SER A 50 -9.70 3.67 -2.68
C SER A 50 -10.09 2.91 -1.42
N GLY A 51 -9.38 3.09 -0.29
CA GLY A 51 -9.61 2.33 0.94
C GLY A 51 -9.06 0.90 0.89
N VAL A 52 -8.89 0.34 -0.31
CA VAL A 52 -8.36 -1.00 -0.55
C VAL A 52 -7.05 -0.95 -1.32
N VAL A 53 -6.11 -1.84 -1.00
CA VAL A 53 -4.90 -2.05 -1.79
C VAL A 53 -5.15 -3.23 -2.73
N ALA A 54 -5.15 -2.98 -4.03
CA ALA A 54 -5.28 -4.04 -5.04
C ALA A 54 -4.05 -4.95 -5.11
N ASP A 55 -2.98 -4.60 -4.39
CA ASP A 55 -1.85 -5.46 -4.13
C ASP A 55 -2.23 -6.59 -3.15
N ALA A 56 -3.05 -7.51 -3.65
CA ALA A 56 -2.76 -8.90 -3.45
C ALA A 56 -1.36 -9.12 -4.03
N PHE A 57 -0.33 -8.85 -3.23
CA PHE A 57 0.97 -9.44 -3.45
C PHE A 57 0.69 -10.95 -3.47
N ASP A 58 0.67 -11.52 -4.67
CA ASP A 58 0.68 -12.95 -4.88
C ASP A 58 2.05 -13.46 -4.39
N VAL A 59 2.19 -13.57 -3.07
CA VAL A 59 3.39 -14.11 -2.42
C VAL A 59 3.60 -15.58 -2.84
N GLN A 60 2.59 -16.21 -3.46
CA GLN A 60 2.65 -17.60 -3.90
C GLN A 60 3.38 -17.76 -5.25
N ASP A 61 3.39 -16.75 -6.12
CA ASP A 61 4.16 -16.80 -7.36
C ASP A 61 5.68 -16.76 -7.10
N SER A 62 6.15 -15.98 -6.11
CA SER A 62 7.60 -15.83 -5.88
C SER A 62 8.30 -17.05 -5.29
N ILE A 63 7.70 -17.77 -4.32
CA ILE A 63 8.37 -18.93 -3.71
C ILE A 63 8.37 -20.11 -4.69
N THR A 64 7.28 -20.31 -5.44
CA THR A 64 7.21 -21.39 -6.43
C THR A 64 8.08 -21.11 -7.65
N ASP A 65 8.21 -19.86 -8.12
CA ASP A 65 9.17 -19.52 -9.18
C ASP A 65 10.63 -19.64 -8.71
N ILE A 66 10.95 -19.23 -7.49
CA ILE A 66 12.29 -19.43 -6.92
C ILE A 66 12.59 -20.93 -6.82
N MET A 67 11.68 -21.74 -6.26
CA MET A 67 11.86 -23.19 -6.16
C MET A 67 11.91 -23.85 -7.55
N ARG A 68 11.09 -23.43 -8.51
CA ARG A 68 11.11 -23.96 -9.88
C ARG A 68 12.41 -23.61 -10.58
N SER A 69 12.97 -22.43 -10.37
CA SER A 69 14.28 -22.05 -10.93
C SER A 69 15.47 -22.81 -10.31
N LEU A 70 15.35 -23.29 -9.07
CA LEU A 70 16.38 -24.07 -8.38
C LEU A 70 16.27 -25.58 -8.67
N TYR A 71 15.04 -26.11 -8.76
CA TYR A 71 14.77 -27.54 -8.98
C TYR A 71 14.59 -27.92 -10.47
N VAL A 72 14.38 -26.95 -11.38
CA VAL A 72 14.25 -27.17 -12.85
C VAL A 72 15.47 -26.58 -13.59
N ARG A 73 16.66 -26.60 -12.99
CA ARG A 73 17.93 -26.45 -13.73
C ARG A 73 18.47 -27.84 -14.07
N PRO A 74 18.32 -28.34 -15.30
CA PRO A 74 18.81 -29.67 -15.68
C PRO A 74 20.32 -29.73 -15.94
N GLU A 75 21.09 -28.69 -15.58
CA GLU A 75 22.53 -28.62 -15.91
C GLU A 75 23.47 -29.20 -14.83
N TYR A 76 22.94 -29.74 -13.73
CA TYR A 76 23.78 -30.32 -12.66
C TYR A 76 23.63 -31.83 -12.47
N THR A 77 23.11 -32.55 -13.47
CA THR A 77 23.12 -34.02 -13.49
C THR A 77 23.53 -34.58 -14.87
N ARG A 78 24.58 -34.02 -15.50
CA ARG A 78 25.22 -34.75 -16.60
C ARG A 78 26.67 -34.36 -16.86
N GLY A 79 27.59 -35.12 -16.27
CA GLY A 79 28.68 -35.70 -17.05
C GLY A 79 30.11 -35.48 -16.56
N ARG A 80 30.73 -36.63 -16.24
CA ARG A 80 32.16 -36.95 -16.05
C ARG A 80 32.77 -36.65 -14.68
#